data_AF-A0AA47NVZ2-F1
#
_entry.id   AF-A0AA47NVZ2-F1
#
_cell.length_a   1.000
_cell.length_b   1.000
_cell.length_c   1.000
_cell.angle_alpha   90.00
_cell.angle_beta   90.00
_cell.angle_gamma   90.00
#
_symmetry.space_group_name_H-M   'P 1'
#
loop_
_entity.id
_entity.type
_entity.pdbx_description
1 polymer ?
#
loop_
_entity_poly.entity_id
_entity_poly.type
_entity_poly.pdbx_seq_one_letter_code
_entity_poly.pdbx_strand_id
1 'polypeptide(L)'
;MFVLEQEEYKKEGIIWEFIDFGMDLAACIELIEKPMGIFSILEEECMFPKASDVTFKNKLYDQHLGKTKAFEKPKPGKGKAEAHFSLVHYAGTVDYNINGWLDKNKDPLNDSVVQLYQKSGVKLLPVLYPIVVEETGGKKGGKKKGGSMQTVSSQFRENLGKLMTNLRSTHPHFVRCLIPNESKTPGLMENFLVIHQLRCNGVLEGIRICRKGFPSRILYADFKQRYKVLNASVIPEGQFIDNRKASEKLLGSIDVNHEEYKFGHTKVFFKAGLLGTLEEMRDDKLAILVTMTQALCRGYVMRKEFVKMMARRQYNVRSFMNVKHWPWMKVYYKIKPLLKSAETEKELSQMKENYDKMKSDLATALAKKKELEEKMVSLLQEKNDLQLQVASVCG
;
A
#
# COMPACT_ATOMS: atom_id res chain seq x y z
N MET A 1 17.73 1.47 0.14
CA MET A 1 17.19 2.30 -0.98
C MET A 1 18.09 2.18 -2.21
N PHE A 2 19.37 2.53 -2.09
CA PHE A 2 20.28 2.66 -3.24
C PHE A 2 20.60 1.37 -3.98
N VAL A 3 20.74 0.25 -3.26
CA VAL A 3 21.04 -1.05 -3.87
C VAL A 3 19.85 -1.55 -4.70
N LEU A 4 18.64 -1.59 -4.11
CA LEU A 4 17.43 -2.06 -4.78
C LEU A 4 17.09 -1.27 -6.05
N GLU A 5 17.32 0.04 -6.06
CA GLU A 5 17.07 0.89 -7.24
C GLU A 5 18.04 0.53 -8.38
N GLN A 6 19.32 0.33 -8.07
CA GLN A 6 20.33 -0.05 -9.06
C GLN A 6 20.18 -1.50 -9.52
N GLU A 7 19.72 -2.40 -8.64
CA GLU A 7 19.34 -3.77 -9.00
C GLU A 7 18.18 -3.80 -9.98
N GLU A 8 17.18 -2.91 -9.83
CA GLU A 8 16.12 -2.77 -10.83
C GLU A 8 16.69 -2.30 -12.18
N TYR A 9 17.57 -1.29 -12.20
CA TYR A 9 18.19 -0.81 -13.45
C TYR A 9 18.96 -1.93 -14.16
N LYS A 10 19.70 -2.74 -13.40
CA LYS A 10 20.40 -3.91 -13.93
C LYS A 10 19.43 -4.96 -14.46
N LYS A 11 18.36 -5.26 -13.72
CA LYS A 11 17.31 -6.20 -14.12
C LYS A 11 16.59 -5.76 -15.41
N GLU A 12 16.40 -4.46 -15.56
CA GLU A 12 15.76 -3.85 -16.72
C GLU A 12 16.73 -3.54 -17.87
N GLY A 13 18.02 -3.88 -17.74
CA GLY A 13 19.01 -3.73 -18.80
C GLY A 13 19.35 -2.28 -19.14
N ILE A 14 19.13 -1.35 -18.21
CA ILE A 14 19.51 0.06 -18.39
C ILE A 14 21.04 0.16 -18.27
N ILE A 15 21.67 0.87 -19.20
CA ILE A 15 23.09 1.20 -19.12
C ILE A 15 23.30 2.13 -17.92
N TRP A 16 23.75 1.54 -16.81
CA TRP A 16 23.95 2.21 -15.55
C TRP A 16 25.26 1.74 -14.93
N GLU A 17 26.13 2.68 -14.57
CA GLU A 17 27.34 2.40 -13.81
C GLU A 17 26.98 2.27 -12.33
N PHE A 18 27.27 1.12 -11.73
CA PHE A 18 26.95 0.88 -10.32
C PHE A 18 27.76 1.85 -9.45
N ILE A 19 27.06 2.65 -8.64
CA ILE A 19 27.65 3.58 -7.70
C ILE A 19 27.46 3.01 -6.30
N ASP A 20 28.55 2.56 -5.71
CA ASP A 20 28.59 2.20 -4.29
C ASP A 20 28.94 3.44 -3.45
N PHE A 21 28.15 3.67 -2.41
CA PHE A 21 28.38 4.74 -1.45
C PHE A 21 28.96 4.22 -0.13
N GLY A 22 29.18 2.91 0.01
CA GLY A 22 29.82 2.30 1.19
C GLY A 22 29.02 2.46 2.49
N MET A 23 27.75 2.86 2.39
CA MET A 23 26.85 3.06 3.54
C MET A 23 26.19 1.74 3.93
N ASP A 24 26.99 0.78 4.38
CA ASP A 24 26.47 -0.48 4.90
C ASP A 24 26.35 -0.46 6.42
N LEU A 25 25.10 -0.48 6.90
CA LEU A 25 24.75 -0.55 8.32
C LEU A 25 24.49 -1.98 8.78
N ALA A 26 24.58 -2.96 7.88
CA ALA A 26 24.32 -4.37 8.20
C ALA A 26 25.21 -4.85 9.35
N ALA A 27 26.48 -4.44 9.41
CA ALA A 27 27.39 -4.85 10.49
C ALA A 27 26.87 -4.51 11.90
N CYS A 28 26.18 -3.38 12.07
CA CYS A 28 25.58 -3.01 13.37
C CYS A 28 24.27 -3.78 13.64
N ILE A 29 23.45 -4.01 12.61
CA ILE A 29 22.21 -4.78 12.73
C ILE A 29 22.53 -6.24 13.07
N GLU A 30 23.49 -6.82 12.36
CA GLU A 30 23.97 -8.18 12.58
C GLU A 30 24.53 -8.37 13.99
N LEU A 31 25.28 -7.39 14.51
CA LEU A 31 25.77 -7.41 15.89
C LEU A 31 24.63 -7.55 16.91
N ILE A 32 23.46 -6.96 16.64
CA ILE A 32 22.30 -7.00 17.55
C ILE A 32 21.47 -8.28 17.35
N GLU A 33 21.19 -8.65 16.10
CA GLU A 33 20.16 -9.64 15.74
C GLU A 33 20.68 -11.04 15.40
N LYS A 34 21.91 -11.19 14.86
CA LYS A 34 22.38 -12.51 14.41
C LYS A 34 22.55 -13.49 15.58
N PRO A 35 22.60 -14.81 15.30
CA PRO A 35 23.05 -15.79 16.28
C PRO A 35 24.38 -15.36 16.90
N MET A 36 24.51 -15.49 18.22
CA MET A 36 25.64 -14.96 19.01
C MET A 36 25.79 -13.42 19.00
N GLY A 37 24.76 -12.68 18.58
CA GLY A 37 24.65 -11.23 18.75
C GLY A 37 24.14 -10.85 20.14
N ILE A 38 23.96 -9.55 20.37
CA ILE A 38 23.61 -8.98 21.67
C ILE A 38 22.33 -9.60 22.24
N PHE A 39 21.25 -9.69 21.46
CA PHE A 39 20.00 -10.24 21.97
C PHE A 39 20.06 -11.76 22.21
N SER A 40 20.82 -12.51 21.42
CA SER A 40 21.01 -13.95 21.61
C SER A 40 21.74 -14.23 22.92
N ILE A 41 22.82 -13.48 23.19
CA ILE A 41 23.59 -13.61 24.44
C ILE A 41 22.73 -13.18 25.64
N LEU A 42 21.89 -12.14 25.47
CA LEU A 42 20.98 -11.68 26.52
C LEU A 42 19.92 -12.74 26.85
N GLU A 43 19.36 -13.39 25.83
CA GLU A 43 18.42 -14.51 25.98
C GLU A 43 19.04 -15.67 26.75
N GLU A 44 20.22 -16.10 26.35
CA GLU A 44 20.94 -17.18 27.03
C GLU A 44 21.22 -16.83 28.50
N GLU A 45 21.76 -15.64 28.79
CA GLU A 45 22.04 -15.20 30.15
C GLU A 45 20.78 -15.08 31.02
N CYS A 46 19.62 -14.75 30.45
CA CYS A 46 18.36 -14.72 31.21
C CYS A 46 17.95 -16.11 31.72
N MET A 47 18.34 -17.18 31.03
CA MET A 47 18.00 -18.55 31.41
C MET A 47 18.93 -19.12 32.50
N PHE A 48 20.10 -18.50 32.73
CA PHE A 48 21.07 -18.98 33.71
C PHE A 48 20.80 -18.39 35.11
N PRO A 49 20.53 -19.21 36.15
CA PRO A 49 20.16 -18.71 37.49
C PRO A 49 21.21 -17.86 38.21
N LYS A 50 22.50 -18.00 37.83
CA LYS A 50 23.63 -17.27 38.41
C LYS A 50 24.19 -16.18 37.50
N ALA A 51 23.56 -15.95 36.35
CA ALA A 51 23.96 -14.85 35.48
C ALA A 51 23.63 -13.50 36.12
N SER A 52 24.45 -12.52 35.81
CA SER A 52 24.31 -11.12 36.23
C SER A 52 24.60 -10.21 35.05
N ASP A 53 24.23 -8.94 35.13
CA ASP A 53 24.55 -8.00 34.05
C ASP A 53 26.07 -7.93 33.79
N VAL A 54 26.90 -8.18 34.82
CA VAL A 54 28.36 -8.25 34.69
C VAL A 54 28.82 -9.47 33.87
N THR A 55 28.20 -10.65 34.05
CA THR A 55 28.54 -11.84 33.25
C THR A 55 28.11 -11.66 31.80
N PHE A 56 26.96 -11.04 31.58
CA PHE A 56 26.49 -10.63 30.25
C PHE A 56 27.49 -9.69 29.56
N LYS A 57 27.96 -8.65 30.26
CA LYS A 57 29.00 -7.74 29.74
C LYS A 57 30.25 -8.49 29.28
N ASN A 58 30.76 -9.38 30.13
CA ASN A 58 32.01 -10.08 29.85
C ASN A 58 31.86 -10.96 28.59
N LYS A 59 30.73 -11.67 28.44
CA LYS A 59 30.44 -12.43 27.22
C LYS A 59 30.36 -11.55 25.97
N LEU A 60 29.74 -10.37 26.06
CA LEU A 60 29.71 -9.42 24.94
C LEU A 60 31.12 -8.96 24.54
N TYR A 61 31.97 -8.68 25.53
CA TYR A 61 33.35 -8.27 25.29
C TYR A 61 34.15 -9.39 24.62
N ASP A 62 34.08 -10.62 25.14
CA ASP A 62 34.80 -11.77 24.58
C ASP A 62 34.36 -12.09 23.14
N GLN A 63 33.07 -11.90 22.86
CA GLN A 63 32.49 -12.21 21.56
C GLN A 63 32.73 -11.12 20.50
N HIS A 64 32.68 -9.84 20.87
CA HIS A 64 32.62 -8.75 19.88
C HIS A 64 33.78 -7.75 19.93
N LEU A 65 34.44 -7.58 21.08
CA LEU A 65 35.51 -6.60 21.21
C LEU A 65 36.68 -6.93 20.29
N GLY A 66 37.10 -5.97 19.46
CA GLY A 66 38.18 -6.14 18.49
C GLY A 66 37.84 -6.97 17.25
N LYS A 67 36.70 -7.67 17.25
CA LYS A 67 36.19 -8.45 16.10
C LYS A 67 35.18 -7.65 15.27
N THR A 68 34.33 -6.88 15.93
CA THR A 68 33.27 -6.09 15.27
C THR A 68 33.54 -4.60 15.44
N LYS A 69 33.69 -3.87 14.32
CA LYS A 69 33.96 -2.42 14.33
C LYS A 69 32.87 -1.58 15.01
N ALA A 70 31.63 -2.07 15.02
CA ALA A 70 30.50 -1.37 15.64
C ALA A 70 30.46 -1.48 17.18
N PHE A 71 31.32 -2.29 17.80
CA PHE A 71 31.36 -2.50 19.25
C PHE A 71 32.63 -1.90 19.86
N GLU A 72 32.45 -0.89 20.71
CA GLU A 72 33.55 -0.15 21.34
C GLU A 72 33.48 -0.16 22.87
N LYS A 73 34.62 0.09 23.52
CA LYS A 73 34.65 0.40 24.94
C LYS A 73 34.14 1.82 25.17
N PRO A 74 33.37 2.07 26.25
CA PRO A 74 32.89 3.40 26.55
C PRO A 74 34.04 4.32 26.92
N LYS A 75 33.98 5.56 26.44
CA LYS A 75 34.99 6.58 26.74
C LYS A 75 34.70 7.17 28.13
N PRO A 76 35.57 6.97 29.14
CA PRO A 76 35.32 7.51 30.47
C PRO A 76 35.31 9.04 30.43
N GLY A 77 34.17 9.64 30.79
CA GLY A 77 34.00 11.09 30.89
C GLY A 77 33.61 11.50 32.30
N LYS A 78 34.26 12.54 32.85
CA LYS A 78 33.88 13.10 34.16
C LYS A 78 32.42 13.57 34.12
N GLY A 79 31.59 13.09 35.04
CA GLY A 79 30.18 13.46 35.17
C GLY A 79 29.21 12.74 34.23
N LYS A 80 29.67 11.78 33.41
CA LYS A 80 28.77 10.92 32.63
C LYS A 80 28.28 9.74 33.45
N ALA A 81 27.06 9.29 33.16
CA ALA A 81 26.50 8.07 33.74
C ALA A 81 27.38 6.85 33.44
N GLU A 82 27.37 5.87 34.33
CA GLU A 82 28.12 4.62 34.14
C GLU A 82 27.68 3.93 32.84
N ALA A 83 28.65 3.66 31.97
CA ALA A 83 28.45 2.97 30.71
C ALA A 83 29.32 1.72 30.66
N HIS A 84 28.78 0.65 30.08
CA HIS A 84 29.39 -0.67 30.09
C HIS A 84 29.90 -1.09 28.70
N PHE A 85 29.27 -0.63 27.62
CA PHE A 85 29.75 -0.77 26.25
C PHE A 85 29.20 0.36 25.38
N SER A 86 29.79 0.58 24.21
CA SER A 86 29.31 1.57 23.25
C SER A 86 29.04 0.94 21.90
N LEU A 87 27.94 1.35 21.26
CA LEU A 87 27.61 0.94 19.89
C LEU A 87 27.76 2.12 18.95
N VAL A 88 28.47 1.90 17.86
CA VAL A 88 28.60 2.85 16.76
C VAL A 88 27.40 2.69 15.84
N HIS A 89 26.39 3.55 16.01
CA HIS A 89 25.23 3.63 15.13
C HIS A 89 25.49 4.61 13.98
N TYR A 90 24.64 4.57 12.95
CA TYR A 90 24.75 5.45 11.79
C TYR A 90 24.71 6.95 12.14
N ALA A 91 23.98 7.32 13.21
CA ALA A 91 23.84 8.69 13.68
C ALA A 91 24.91 9.10 14.71
N GLY A 92 25.70 8.16 15.23
CA GLY A 92 26.72 8.40 16.24
C GLY A 92 26.91 7.24 17.21
N THR A 93 27.89 7.38 18.10
CA THR A 93 28.19 6.39 19.14
C THR A 93 27.26 6.59 20.33
N VAL A 94 26.64 5.50 20.80
CA VAL A 94 25.75 5.48 21.97
C VAL A 94 26.36 4.62 23.06
N ASP A 95 26.50 5.21 24.24
CA ASP A 95 27.00 4.54 25.45
C ASP A 95 25.83 3.85 26.18
N TYR A 96 25.91 2.53 26.37
CA TYR A 96 24.86 1.74 27.00
C TYR A 96 25.21 1.36 28.44
N ASN A 97 24.23 1.52 29.33
CA ASN A 97 24.24 0.98 30.69
C ASN A 97 23.39 -0.30 30.72
N ILE A 98 24.00 -1.40 31.18
CA ILE A 98 23.38 -2.74 31.20
C ILE A 98 22.69 -3.09 32.52
N ASN A 99 22.73 -2.22 33.53
CA ASN A 99 22.17 -2.51 34.84
C ASN A 99 20.66 -2.78 34.73
N GLY A 100 20.25 -3.93 35.28
CA GLY A 100 18.89 -4.44 35.25
C GLY A 100 18.43 -4.93 33.87
N TRP A 101 19.33 -5.19 32.92
CA TRP A 101 18.93 -5.70 31.59
C TRP A 101 18.38 -7.11 31.66
N LEU A 102 18.99 -7.99 32.46
CA LEU A 102 18.47 -9.34 32.63
C LEU A 102 17.06 -9.31 33.21
N ASP A 103 16.80 -8.48 34.23
CA ASP A 103 15.47 -8.36 34.83
C ASP A 103 14.46 -7.74 33.86
N LYS A 104 14.83 -6.68 33.13
CA LYS A 104 13.98 -6.08 32.09
C LYS A 104 13.62 -7.06 30.98
N ASN A 105 14.53 -7.95 30.61
CA ASN A 105 14.29 -8.90 29.53
C ASN A 105 13.50 -10.14 29.99
N LYS A 106 13.62 -10.51 31.26
CA LYS A 106 12.78 -11.54 31.90
C LYS A 106 11.35 -11.04 32.14
N ASP A 107 11.19 -9.74 32.35
CA ASP A 107 9.93 -9.09 32.72
C ASP A 107 9.16 -9.83 33.84
N PRO A 108 9.81 -10.03 35.01
CA PRO A 108 9.24 -10.88 36.05
C PRO A 108 8.02 -10.21 36.69
N LEU A 109 6.83 -10.74 36.41
CA LEU A 109 5.61 -10.38 37.11
C LEU A 109 5.39 -11.32 38.30
N ASN A 110 4.78 -10.80 39.37
CA ASN A 110 4.42 -11.64 40.51
C ASN A 110 3.17 -12.48 40.16
N ASP A 111 3.36 -13.79 40.03
CA ASP A 111 2.31 -14.76 39.67
C ASP A 111 1.08 -14.65 40.57
N SER A 112 1.25 -14.38 41.87
CA SER A 112 0.12 -14.26 42.80
C SER A 112 -0.76 -13.05 42.49
N VAL A 113 -0.14 -11.95 42.06
CA VAL A 113 -0.86 -10.73 41.67
C VAL A 113 -1.56 -10.93 40.32
N VAL A 114 -0.90 -11.58 39.37
CA VAL A 114 -1.50 -11.91 38.06
C VAL A 114 -2.74 -12.81 38.24
N GLN A 115 -2.64 -13.84 39.08
CA GLN A 115 -3.76 -14.73 39.40
C GLN A 115 -4.93 -14.02 40.10
N LEU A 116 -4.63 -13.03 40.93
CA LEU A 116 -5.66 -12.20 41.56
C LEU A 116 -6.41 -11.37 40.51
N TYR A 117 -5.70 -10.76 39.56
CA TYR A 117 -6.32 -9.97 38.48
C TYR A 117 -7.14 -10.82 37.51
N GLN A 118 -6.69 -12.04 37.21
CA GLN A 118 -7.44 -13.03 36.42
C GLN A 118 -8.78 -13.40 37.08
N LYS A 119 -8.87 -13.36 38.41
CA LYS A 119 -10.09 -13.71 39.18
C LYS A 119 -10.85 -12.50 39.70
N SER A 120 -10.48 -11.30 39.28
CA SER A 120 -11.10 -10.07 39.78
C SER A 120 -12.58 -9.98 39.38
N GLY A 121 -13.41 -9.44 40.28
CA GLY A 121 -14.82 -9.15 40.00
C GLY A 121 -15.03 -8.00 38.99
N VAL A 122 -13.99 -7.20 38.71
CA VAL A 122 -14.01 -6.17 37.67
C VAL A 122 -13.77 -6.81 36.32
N LYS A 123 -14.81 -6.90 35.48
CA LYS A 123 -14.77 -7.62 34.18
C LYS A 123 -13.61 -7.23 33.24
N LEU A 124 -13.10 -5.99 33.33
CA LEU A 124 -11.96 -5.54 32.52
C LEU A 124 -10.64 -6.22 32.91
N LEU A 125 -10.44 -6.53 34.19
CA LEU A 125 -9.16 -7.06 34.67
C LEU A 125 -8.86 -8.48 34.15
N PRO A 126 -9.82 -9.44 34.15
CA PRO A 126 -9.63 -10.73 33.48
C PRO A 126 -9.44 -10.63 31.95
N VAL A 127 -9.89 -9.54 31.31
CA VAL A 127 -9.66 -9.30 29.87
C VAL A 127 -8.23 -8.81 29.62
N LEU A 128 -7.70 -7.93 30.48
CA LEU A 128 -6.33 -7.42 30.37
C LEU A 128 -5.28 -8.46 30.80
N TYR A 129 -5.63 -9.32 31.75
CA TYR A 129 -4.81 -10.43 32.22
C TYR A 129 -5.52 -11.75 31.89
N PRO A 130 -5.54 -12.18 30.62
CA PRO A 130 -6.17 -13.43 30.25
C PRO A 130 -5.45 -14.61 30.93
N ILE A 131 -6.19 -15.69 31.14
CA ILE A 131 -5.59 -16.96 31.57
C ILE A 131 -4.85 -17.52 30.35
N VAL A 132 -3.52 -17.64 30.46
CA VAL A 132 -2.71 -18.32 29.44
C VAL A 132 -3.06 -19.80 29.50
N VAL A 133 -3.89 -20.26 28.56
CA VAL A 133 -4.13 -21.68 28.36
C VAL A 133 -2.89 -22.24 27.66
N GLU A 134 -2.06 -23.00 28.38
CA GLU A 134 -1.08 -23.86 27.72
C GLU A 134 -1.85 -24.83 26.82
N GLU A 135 -1.60 -24.77 25.51
CA GLU A 135 -2.13 -25.76 24.58
C GLU A 135 -1.64 -27.14 25.01
N THR A 136 -2.51 -27.90 25.64
CA THR A 136 -2.31 -29.33 25.93
C THR A 136 -2.55 -30.12 24.64
N GLY A 137 -1.71 -29.87 23.64
CA GLY A 137 -1.67 -30.62 22.39
C GLY A 137 -0.74 -31.82 22.51
N GLY A 138 -1.33 -33.02 22.64
CA GLY A 138 -0.78 -34.26 22.06
C GLY A 138 0.44 -34.92 22.75
N LYS A 139 0.17 -36.06 23.40
CA LYS A 139 1.10 -37.15 23.76
C LYS A 139 2.45 -37.19 23.00
N LYS A 140 3.54 -36.84 23.68
CA LYS A 140 4.76 -37.66 23.75
C LYS A 140 5.58 -37.27 24.98
N GLY A 141 6.02 -38.29 25.71
CA GLY A 141 6.63 -38.19 27.04
C GLY A 141 7.82 -37.23 27.10
N GLY A 142 7.70 -36.28 28.01
CA GLY A 142 8.69 -35.27 28.32
C GLY A 142 7.97 -34.18 29.09
N LYS A 143 8.02 -34.26 30.42
CA LYS A 143 7.47 -33.26 31.32
C LYS A 143 8.23 -31.95 31.06
N LYS A 144 7.79 -31.14 30.09
CA LYS A 144 8.24 -29.74 29.91
C LYS A 144 7.75 -28.97 31.13
N LYS A 145 8.49 -29.08 32.23
CA LYS A 145 8.46 -28.11 33.32
C LYS A 145 8.97 -26.80 32.73
N GLY A 146 8.12 -25.77 32.77
CA GLY A 146 8.41 -24.43 32.31
C GLY A 146 8.08 -24.28 30.83
N GLY A 147 7.04 -23.49 30.52
CA GLY A 147 7.00 -22.77 29.26
C GLY A 147 8.39 -22.17 29.04
N SER A 148 8.95 -22.39 27.85
CA SER A 148 10.18 -21.69 27.45
C SER A 148 9.96 -20.23 27.80
N MET A 149 10.68 -19.69 28.78
CA MET A 149 10.51 -18.33 29.25
C MET A 149 10.79 -17.43 28.04
N GLN A 150 9.71 -17.02 27.36
CA GLN A 150 9.82 -16.19 26.18
C GLN A 150 10.23 -14.82 26.70
N THR A 151 11.48 -14.45 26.46
CA THR A 151 11.99 -13.14 26.85
C THR A 151 11.36 -12.07 25.98
N VAL A 152 11.34 -10.84 26.51
CA VAL A 152 10.86 -9.67 25.77
C VAL A 152 11.62 -9.49 24.45
N SER A 153 12.94 -9.71 24.45
CA SER A 153 13.78 -9.63 23.25
C SER A 153 13.38 -10.62 22.16
N SER A 154 12.99 -11.85 22.53
CA SER A 154 12.62 -12.90 21.59
C SER A 154 11.28 -12.56 20.91
N GLN A 155 10.28 -12.15 21.70
CA GLN A 155 8.99 -11.69 21.17
C GLN A 155 9.15 -10.47 20.26
N PHE A 156 10.00 -9.50 20.66
CA PHE A 156 10.27 -8.32 19.84
C PHE A 156 10.94 -8.69 18.51
N ARG A 157 11.92 -9.60 18.51
CA ARG A 157 12.61 -10.07 17.30
C ARG A 157 11.64 -10.75 16.33
N GLU A 158 10.73 -11.59 16.83
CA GLU A 158 9.73 -12.25 16.00
C GLU A 158 8.79 -11.24 15.33
N ASN A 159 8.29 -10.28 16.11
CA ASN A 159 7.42 -9.21 15.61
C ASN A 159 8.14 -8.33 14.59
N LEU A 160 9.41 -8.01 14.84
CA LEU A 160 10.24 -7.23 13.92
C LEU A 160 10.49 -8.00 12.61
N GLY A 161 10.74 -9.31 12.67
CA GLY A 161 10.88 -10.16 11.48
C GLY A 161 9.62 -10.19 10.61
N LYS A 162 8.44 -10.32 11.25
CA LYS A 162 7.13 -10.23 10.56
C LYS A 162 6.93 -8.86 9.93
N LEU A 163 7.21 -7.78 10.67
CA LEU A 163 7.11 -6.42 10.16
C LEU A 163 8.04 -6.18 8.97
N MET A 164 9.30 -6.61 9.05
CA MET A 164 10.27 -6.43 7.96
C MET A 164 9.88 -7.21 6.71
N THR A 165 9.30 -8.40 6.86
CA THR A 165 8.75 -9.18 5.73
C THR A 165 7.62 -8.42 5.04
N ASN A 166 6.69 -7.85 5.82
CA ASN A 166 5.59 -7.05 5.27
C ASN A 166 6.09 -5.76 4.62
N LEU A 167 7.07 -5.07 5.21
CA LEU A 167 7.61 -3.84 4.62
C LEU A 167 8.32 -4.12 3.29
N ARG A 168 9.08 -5.23 3.20
CA ARG A 168 9.78 -5.63 1.96
C ARG A 168 8.85 -6.05 0.82
N SER A 169 7.62 -6.48 1.11
CA SER A 169 6.63 -6.82 0.08
C SER A 169 5.86 -5.61 -0.47
N THR A 170 6.04 -4.43 0.13
CA THR A 170 5.37 -3.19 -0.28
C THR A 170 6.28 -2.24 -1.06
N HIS A 171 5.69 -1.20 -1.66
CA HIS A 171 6.44 -0.11 -2.28
C HIS A 171 6.66 1.03 -1.26
N PRO A 172 7.90 1.25 -0.79
CA PRO A 172 8.15 2.22 0.27
C PRO A 172 8.27 3.65 -0.26
N HIS A 173 7.62 4.58 0.44
CA HIS A 173 7.83 6.03 0.28
C HIS A 173 8.49 6.57 1.55
N PHE A 174 9.52 7.40 1.40
CA PHE A 174 10.32 7.87 2.53
C PHE A 174 10.09 9.35 2.82
N VAL A 175 9.89 9.68 4.09
CA VAL A 175 9.92 11.05 4.62
C VAL A 175 11.05 11.11 5.65
N ARG A 176 12.01 12.02 5.45
CA ARG A 176 13.15 12.23 6.37
C ARG A 176 12.94 13.51 7.16
N CYS A 177 12.66 13.37 8.45
CA CYS A 177 12.52 14.50 9.37
C CYS A 177 13.91 14.90 9.91
N LEU A 178 14.17 16.20 10.03
CA LEU A 178 15.39 16.75 10.60
C LEU A 178 15.07 17.53 11.88
N ILE A 179 15.86 17.33 12.92
CA ILE A 179 15.76 18.07 14.18
C ILE A 179 16.45 19.42 13.99
N PRO A 180 15.75 20.56 14.17
CA PRO A 180 16.33 21.87 13.90
C PRO A 180 17.24 22.37 15.03
N ASN A 181 16.94 22.02 16.29
CA ASN A 181 17.74 22.39 17.47
C ASN A 181 17.42 21.47 18.66
N GLU A 182 18.33 21.36 19.63
CA GLU A 182 18.12 20.55 20.84
C GLU A 182 17.35 21.30 21.93
N SER A 183 17.33 22.64 21.89
CA SER A 183 16.63 23.49 22.85
C SER A 183 15.09 23.44 22.76
N LYS A 184 14.54 22.74 21.75
CA LYS A 184 13.11 22.65 21.42
C LYS A 184 12.46 24.01 21.15
N THR A 185 13.24 24.98 20.68
CA THR A 185 12.77 26.35 20.39
C THR A 185 12.25 26.40 18.95
N PRO A 186 10.98 26.79 18.69
CA PRO A 186 10.47 26.92 17.34
C PRO A 186 11.21 28.04 16.57
N GLY A 187 11.48 27.83 15.29
CA GLY A 187 12.14 28.81 14.41
C GLY A 187 13.66 28.93 14.56
N LEU A 188 14.25 28.37 15.63
CA LEU A 188 15.70 28.28 15.79
C LEU A 188 16.27 27.11 14.98
N MET A 189 17.36 27.34 14.25
CA MET A 189 18.02 26.32 13.43
C MET A 189 19.51 26.27 13.73
N GLU A 190 19.99 25.11 14.17
CA GLU A 190 21.40 24.84 14.46
C GLU A 190 22.04 24.12 13.28
N ASN A 191 22.80 24.87 12.48
CA ASN A 191 23.36 24.37 11.22
C ASN A 191 24.28 23.16 11.41
N PHE A 192 25.10 23.13 12.45
CA PHE A 192 26.03 22.02 12.68
C PHE A 192 25.29 20.70 12.97
N LEU A 193 24.24 20.76 13.79
CA LEU A 193 23.36 19.63 14.10
C LEU A 193 22.68 19.09 12.84
N VAL A 194 22.22 19.99 11.97
CA VAL A 194 21.53 19.62 10.72
C VAL A 194 22.51 19.04 9.70
N ILE A 195 23.71 19.62 9.57
CA ILE A 195 24.77 19.09 8.70
C ILE A 195 25.16 17.68 9.14
N HIS A 196 25.30 17.44 10.44
CA HIS A 196 25.55 16.10 10.99
C HIS A 196 24.46 15.11 10.58
N GLN A 197 23.19 15.47 10.78
CA GLN A 197 22.06 14.64 10.37
C GLN A 197 22.02 14.36 8.86
N LEU A 198 22.28 15.36 8.00
CA LEU A 198 22.27 15.20 6.54
C LEU A 198 23.32 14.19 6.08
N ARG A 199 24.50 14.17 6.72
CA ARG A 199 25.58 13.21 6.44
C ARG A 199 25.22 11.81 6.95
N CYS A 200 24.83 11.69 8.22
CA CYS A 200 24.49 10.40 8.83
C CYS A 200 23.29 9.72 8.15
N ASN A 201 22.26 10.48 7.79
CA ASN A 201 21.06 9.95 7.13
C ASN A 201 21.28 9.59 5.66
N GLY A 202 22.48 9.85 5.10
CA GLY A 202 22.79 9.62 3.68
C GLY A 202 21.94 10.46 2.74
N VAL A 203 21.57 11.68 3.15
CA VAL A 203 20.69 12.56 2.36
C VAL A 203 21.42 13.04 1.11
N LEU A 204 22.70 13.39 1.23
CA LEU A 204 23.51 13.87 0.12
C LEU A 204 23.71 12.78 -0.93
N GLU A 205 24.02 11.56 -0.48
CA GLU A 205 24.16 10.37 -1.32
C GLU A 205 22.83 10.04 -2.00
N GLY A 206 21.72 10.16 -1.27
CA GLY A 206 20.38 9.99 -1.83
C GLY A 206 20.04 11.01 -2.90
N ILE A 207 20.32 12.29 -2.68
CA ILE A 207 20.10 13.34 -3.69
C ILE A 207 20.98 13.09 -4.92
N ARG A 208 22.25 12.71 -4.74
CA ARG A 208 23.16 12.41 -5.85
C ARG A 208 22.63 11.26 -6.72
N ILE A 209 22.12 10.20 -6.10
CA ILE A 209 21.49 9.09 -6.82
C ILE A 209 20.21 9.53 -7.50
N CYS A 210 19.28 10.20 -6.79
CA CYS A 210 18.02 10.64 -7.40
C CYS A 210 18.23 11.61 -8.57
N ARG A 211 19.30 12.42 -8.54
CA ARG A 211 19.65 13.33 -9.64
C ARG A 211 20.24 12.60 -10.86
N LYS A 212 21.06 11.57 -10.62
CA LYS A 212 21.67 10.79 -11.70
C LYS A 212 20.73 9.71 -12.25
N GLY A 213 19.93 9.11 -11.38
CA GLY A 213 19.03 8.01 -11.67
C GLY A 213 17.67 8.46 -12.20
N PHE A 214 16.76 7.50 -12.30
CA PHE A 214 15.45 7.63 -12.91
C PHE A 214 14.37 7.12 -11.95
N PRO A 215 13.93 7.95 -10.98
CA PRO A 215 13.09 7.51 -9.87
C PRO A 215 11.64 7.14 -10.29
N SER A 216 11.17 7.63 -11.43
CA SER A 216 9.83 7.34 -11.93
C SER A 216 9.87 6.30 -13.03
N ARG A 217 9.00 5.29 -12.96
CA ARG A 217 8.96 4.19 -13.95
C ARG A 217 7.52 3.79 -14.26
N ILE A 218 7.25 3.51 -15.53
CA ILE A 218 5.93 3.12 -16.03
C ILE A 218 6.09 1.93 -16.97
N LEU A 219 5.17 0.95 -16.89
CA LEU A 219 5.10 -0.17 -17.83
C LEU A 219 4.77 0.34 -19.24
N TYR A 220 5.33 -0.27 -20.27
CA TYR A 220 5.10 0.18 -21.65
C TYR A 220 3.62 0.16 -22.07
N ALA A 221 2.84 -0.80 -21.59
CA ALA A 221 1.40 -0.89 -21.89
C ALA A 221 0.65 0.33 -21.32
N ASP A 222 0.91 0.65 -20.06
CA ASP A 222 0.29 1.79 -19.37
C ASP A 222 0.74 3.11 -20.00
N PHE A 223 2.03 3.24 -20.30
CA PHE A 223 2.58 4.44 -20.94
C PHE A 223 1.91 4.69 -22.30
N LYS A 224 1.86 3.67 -23.16
CA LYS A 224 1.20 3.74 -24.47
C LYS A 224 -0.27 4.13 -24.32
N GLN A 225 -1.01 3.47 -23.43
CA GLN A 225 -2.44 3.75 -23.24
C GLN A 225 -2.68 5.17 -22.72
N ARG A 226 -1.86 5.62 -21.76
CA ARG A 226 -2.03 6.91 -21.08
C ARG A 226 -1.66 8.10 -21.95
N TYR A 227 -0.56 8.00 -22.71
CA TYR A 227 -0.01 9.12 -23.47
C TYR A 227 -0.31 9.09 -24.97
N LYS A 228 -1.00 8.07 -25.50
CA LYS A 228 -1.45 8.04 -26.92
C LYS A 228 -2.20 9.31 -27.33
N VAL A 229 -2.92 9.95 -26.41
CA VAL A 229 -3.67 11.20 -26.66
C VAL A 229 -2.77 12.39 -27.03
N LEU A 230 -1.49 12.38 -26.60
CA LEU A 230 -0.56 13.46 -26.92
C LEU A 230 -0.28 13.54 -28.42
N ASN A 231 -0.13 12.39 -29.07
CA ASN A 231 0.09 12.30 -30.50
C ASN A 231 -0.47 11.00 -31.08
N ALA A 232 -1.75 11.01 -31.47
CA ALA A 232 -2.43 9.82 -31.99
C ALA A 232 -1.90 9.38 -33.38
N SER A 233 -1.34 10.31 -34.16
CA SER A 233 -0.87 10.06 -35.53
C SER A 233 0.33 9.11 -35.59
N VAL A 234 1.10 9.01 -34.51
CA VAL A 234 2.33 8.21 -34.42
C VAL A 234 2.04 6.72 -34.23
N ILE A 235 0.84 6.38 -33.77
CA ILE A 235 0.39 5.01 -33.53
C ILE A 235 -0.80 4.71 -34.46
N PRO A 236 -0.54 4.21 -35.69
CA PRO A 236 -1.58 3.84 -36.65
C PRO A 236 -2.67 2.96 -36.04
N GLU A 237 -3.93 3.28 -36.29
CA GLU A 237 -5.06 2.47 -35.83
C GLU A 237 -5.15 1.16 -36.63
N GLY A 238 -5.32 0.03 -35.94
CA GLY A 238 -5.49 -1.29 -36.54
C GLY A 238 -4.20 -2.09 -36.78
N GLN A 239 -3.00 -1.49 -36.60
CA GLN A 239 -1.74 -2.23 -36.68
C GLN A 239 -1.23 -2.59 -35.29
N PHE A 240 -0.95 -3.87 -35.05
CA PHE A 240 -0.29 -4.30 -33.81
C PHE A 240 1.15 -3.78 -33.80
N ILE A 241 1.38 -2.76 -32.98
CA ILE A 241 2.72 -2.24 -32.68
C ILE A 241 3.06 -2.64 -31.26
N ASP A 242 4.22 -3.28 -31.12
CA ASP A 242 4.81 -3.63 -29.84
C ASP A 242 4.84 -2.41 -28.89
N ASN A 243 4.51 -2.63 -27.62
CA ASN A 243 4.30 -1.55 -26.66
C ASN A 243 5.57 -0.74 -26.43
N ARG A 244 6.74 -1.40 -26.47
CA ARG A 244 8.03 -0.72 -26.40
C ARG A 244 8.26 0.20 -27.60
N LYS A 245 8.17 -0.33 -28.82
CA LYS A 245 8.34 0.47 -30.06
C LYS A 245 7.32 1.62 -30.15
N ALA A 246 6.09 1.39 -29.72
CA ALA A 246 5.07 2.44 -29.67
C ALA A 246 5.46 3.56 -28.69
N SER A 247 5.98 3.19 -27.52
CA SER A 247 6.46 4.15 -26.52
C SER A 247 7.70 4.92 -26.99
N GLU A 248 8.64 4.25 -27.67
CA GLU A 248 9.82 4.87 -28.28
C GLU A 248 9.44 5.90 -29.35
N LYS A 249 8.53 5.54 -30.26
CA LYS A 249 8.04 6.47 -31.28
C LYS A 249 7.25 7.63 -30.67
N LEU A 250 6.40 7.37 -29.68
CA LEU A 250 5.60 8.40 -29.03
C LEU A 250 6.49 9.42 -28.32
N LEU A 251 7.45 8.97 -27.50
CA LEU A 251 8.40 9.86 -26.82
C LEU A 251 9.26 10.63 -27.82
N GLY A 252 9.75 9.98 -28.88
CA GLY A 252 10.54 10.66 -29.91
C GLY A 252 9.74 11.64 -30.78
N SER A 253 8.40 11.62 -30.71
CA SER A 253 7.53 12.57 -31.42
C SER A 253 7.15 13.80 -30.58
N ILE A 254 7.39 13.73 -29.26
CA ILE A 254 7.11 14.80 -28.32
C ILE A 254 8.42 15.55 -28.10
N ASP A 255 8.36 16.87 -28.06
CA ASP A 255 9.54 17.72 -27.81
C ASP A 255 9.92 17.66 -26.32
N VAL A 256 10.65 16.61 -25.94
CA VAL A 256 11.17 16.40 -24.59
C VAL A 256 12.67 16.10 -24.63
N ASN A 257 13.37 16.40 -23.54
CA ASN A 257 14.79 16.09 -23.45
C ASN A 257 15.01 14.56 -23.39
N HIS A 258 15.65 14.02 -24.43
CA HIS A 258 15.93 12.59 -24.56
C HIS A 258 16.95 12.04 -23.54
N GLU A 259 17.64 12.91 -22.78
CA GLU A 259 18.51 12.49 -21.67
C GLU A 259 17.75 12.24 -20.36
N GLU A 260 16.51 12.71 -20.27
CA GLU A 260 15.68 12.65 -19.06
C GLU A 260 14.87 11.36 -18.95
N TYR A 261 14.95 10.47 -19.94
CA TYR A 261 14.36 9.14 -19.86
C TYR A 261 15.30 8.05 -20.39
N LYS A 262 15.03 6.81 -19.98
CA LYS A 262 15.70 5.60 -20.47
C LYS A 262 14.70 4.46 -20.67
N PHE A 263 14.96 3.65 -21.69
CA PHE A 263 14.17 2.46 -21.99
C PHE A 263 14.80 1.24 -21.31
N GLY A 264 14.02 0.57 -20.45
CA GLY A 264 14.34 -0.74 -19.92
C GLY A 264 13.73 -1.86 -20.77
N HIS A 265 13.82 -3.10 -20.30
CA HIS A 265 13.23 -4.26 -20.94
C HIS A 265 11.70 -4.25 -20.93
N THR A 266 11.09 -3.89 -19.80
CA THR A 266 9.62 -3.92 -19.60
C THR A 266 9.02 -2.55 -19.29
N LYS A 267 9.84 -1.61 -18.84
CA LYS A 267 9.42 -0.29 -18.38
C LYS A 267 10.21 0.83 -19.05
N VAL A 268 9.61 2.01 -19.08
CA VAL A 268 10.29 3.29 -19.35
C VAL A 268 10.55 4.00 -18.03
N PHE A 269 11.73 4.59 -17.92
CA PHE A 269 12.28 5.24 -16.74
C PHE A 269 12.44 6.73 -17.00
N PHE A 270 12.06 7.58 -16.05
CA PHE A 270 12.08 9.03 -16.16
C PHE A 270 12.83 9.66 -14.99
N LYS A 271 13.54 10.75 -15.27
CA LYS A 271 14.05 11.66 -14.26
C LYS A 271 12.88 12.38 -13.57
N ALA A 272 13.14 12.87 -12.37
CA ALA A 272 12.17 13.70 -11.65
C ALA A 272 11.85 14.96 -12.47
N GLY A 273 10.56 15.31 -12.57
CA GLY A 273 10.07 16.45 -13.34
C GLY A 273 9.47 16.08 -14.68
N LEU A 274 10.18 15.32 -15.52
CA LEU A 274 9.74 15.00 -16.90
C LEU A 274 8.35 14.36 -16.95
N LEU A 275 8.07 13.43 -16.03
CA LEU A 275 6.75 12.80 -15.96
C LEU A 275 5.63 13.81 -15.66
N GLY A 276 5.91 14.82 -14.82
CA GLY A 276 4.98 15.92 -14.55
C GLY A 276 4.71 16.75 -15.80
N THR A 277 5.74 17.08 -16.57
CA THR A 277 5.60 17.78 -17.86
C THR A 277 4.74 16.98 -18.85
N LEU A 278 4.93 15.65 -18.91
CA LEU A 278 4.10 14.77 -19.76
C LEU A 278 2.62 14.75 -19.31
N GLU A 279 2.35 14.77 -18.01
CA GLU A 279 0.98 14.86 -17.49
C GLU A 279 0.34 16.23 -17.78
N GLU A 280 1.09 17.32 -17.64
CA GLU A 280 0.59 18.67 -17.92
C GLU A 280 0.20 18.82 -19.41
N MET A 281 1.07 18.40 -20.33
CA MET A 281 0.75 18.38 -21.77
C MET A 281 -0.47 17.51 -22.09
N ARG A 282 -0.66 16.43 -21.33
CA ARG A 282 -1.79 15.51 -21.50
C ARG A 282 -3.08 16.15 -20.99
N ASP A 283 -3.05 16.81 -19.85
CA ASP A 283 -4.20 17.49 -19.27
C ASP A 283 -4.67 18.64 -20.16
N ASP A 284 -3.76 19.40 -20.77
CA ASP A 284 -4.10 20.43 -21.76
C ASP A 284 -4.84 19.86 -22.97
N LYS A 285 -4.36 18.73 -23.52
CA LYS A 285 -5.04 18.05 -24.64
C LYS A 285 -6.40 17.50 -24.24
N LEU A 286 -6.49 16.88 -23.06
CA LEU A 286 -7.75 16.34 -22.55
C LEU A 286 -8.76 17.45 -22.28
N ALA A 287 -8.34 18.59 -21.74
CA ALA A 287 -9.21 19.74 -21.50
C ALA A 287 -9.89 20.21 -22.80
N ILE A 288 -9.14 20.29 -23.91
CA ILE A 288 -9.69 20.66 -25.22
C ILE A 288 -10.71 19.62 -25.70
N LEU A 289 -10.36 18.33 -25.68
CA LEU A 289 -11.23 17.25 -26.16
C LEU A 289 -12.51 17.11 -25.33
N VAL A 290 -12.40 17.22 -24.00
CA VAL A 290 -13.54 17.18 -23.09
C VAL A 290 -14.43 18.39 -23.32
N THR A 291 -13.87 19.59 -23.52
CA THR A 291 -14.66 20.80 -23.81
C THR A 291 -15.44 20.66 -25.13
N MET A 292 -14.83 20.11 -26.18
CA MET A 292 -15.52 19.82 -27.45
C MET A 292 -16.68 18.83 -27.25
N THR A 293 -16.44 17.75 -26.50
CA THR A 293 -17.46 16.75 -26.20
C THR A 293 -18.60 17.35 -25.39
N GLN A 294 -18.29 18.13 -24.36
CA GLN A 294 -19.27 18.86 -23.55
C GLN A 294 -20.11 19.82 -24.40
N ALA A 295 -19.48 20.54 -25.34
CA ALA A 295 -20.19 21.43 -26.25
C ALA A 295 -21.19 20.67 -27.14
N LEU A 296 -20.79 19.51 -27.68
CA LEU A 296 -21.68 18.64 -28.47
C LEU A 296 -22.84 18.11 -27.63
N CYS A 297 -22.58 17.61 -26.42
CA CYS A 297 -23.61 17.11 -25.52
C CYS A 297 -24.60 18.21 -25.12
N ARG A 298 -24.10 19.39 -24.72
CA ARG A 298 -24.95 20.55 -24.39
C ARG A 298 -25.79 21.00 -25.60
N GLY A 299 -25.18 21.05 -26.78
CA GLY A 299 -25.89 21.35 -28.03
C GLY A 299 -26.99 20.36 -28.35
N TYR A 300 -26.72 19.05 -28.20
CA TYR A 300 -27.72 18.00 -28.42
C TYR A 300 -28.90 18.10 -27.44
N VAL A 301 -28.62 18.27 -26.14
CA VAL A 301 -29.65 18.43 -25.11
C VAL A 301 -30.53 19.65 -25.41
N MET A 302 -29.92 20.79 -25.72
CA MET A 302 -30.67 22.03 -26.00
C MET A 302 -31.52 21.92 -27.27
N ARG A 303 -31.04 21.26 -28.34
CA ARG A 303 -31.85 21.02 -29.55
C ARG A 303 -33.05 20.11 -29.26
N LYS A 304 -32.84 19.03 -28.49
CA LYS A 304 -33.93 18.12 -28.09
C LYS A 304 -34.99 18.85 -27.28
N GLU A 305 -34.58 19.72 -26.35
CA GLU A 305 -35.50 20.51 -25.54
C GLU A 305 -36.21 21.59 -26.38
N PHE A 306 -35.51 22.24 -27.31
CA PHE A 306 -36.10 23.20 -28.23
C PHE A 306 -37.20 22.58 -29.12
N VAL A 307 -36.98 21.38 -29.65
CA VAL A 307 -38.00 20.65 -30.43
C VAL A 307 -39.24 20.36 -29.59
N LYS A 308 -39.08 19.93 -28.32
CA LYS A 308 -40.22 19.74 -27.42
C LYS A 308 -40.99 21.04 -27.15
N MET A 309 -40.29 22.16 -26.95
CA MET A 309 -40.91 23.47 -26.77
C MET A 309 -41.68 23.91 -28.03
N MET A 310 -41.12 23.69 -29.22
CA MET A 310 -41.78 24.02 -30.49
C MET A 310 -43.01 23.15 -30.77
N ALA A 311 -42.98 21.87 -30.39
CA ALA A 311 -44.13 20.96 -30.51
C ALA A 311 -45.32 21.37 -29.61
N ARG A 312 -45.09 22.17 -28.56
CA ARG A 312 -46.13 22.71 -27.66
C ARG A 312 -46.86 23.94 -28.21
N ARG A 313 -46.66 24.33 -29.48
CA ARG A 313 -47.37 25.48 -30.09
C ARG A 313 -48.89 25.30 -30.11
N GLN A 314 -49.59 26.42 -29.93
CA GLN A 314 -51.06 26.58 -29.79
C GLN A 314 -51.92 26.06 -30.96
N TYR A 315 -51.32 25.53 -32.04
CA TYR A 315 -52.04 25.05 -33.21
C TYR A 315 -53.03 23.93 -32.85
N ASN A 316 -52.64 23.03 -31.94
CA ASN A 316 -53.53 21.94 -31.49
C ASN A 316 -54.78 22.46 -30.76
N VAL A 317 -54.67 23.53 -29.96
CA VAL A 317 -55.84 24.11 -29.27
C VAL A 317 -56.77 24.77 -30.27
N ARG A 318 -56.24 25.54 -31.23
CA ARG A 318 -57.05 26.22 -32.25
C ARG A 318 -57.71 25.23 -33.22
N SER A 319 -56.97 24.22 -33.66
CA SER A 319 -57.49 23.14 -34.50
C SER A 319 -58.55 22.31 -33.75
N PHE A 320 -58.31 22.00 -32.46
CA PHE A 320 -59.30 21.36 -31.60
C PHE A 320 -60.57 22.22 -31.44
N MET A 321 -60.45 23.52 -31.21
CA MET A 321 -61.60 24.43 -31.10
C MET A 321 -62.46 24.45 -32.38
N ASN A 322 -61.83 24.32 -33.55
CA ASN A 322 -62.54 24.23 -34.84
C ASN A 322 -63.23 22.87 -35.04
N VAL A 323 -62.61 21.78 -34.60
CA VAL A 323 -63.10 20.40 -34.86
C VAL A 323 -64.02 19.88 -33.74
N LYS A 324 -63.96 20.41 -32.51
CA LYS A 324 -64.72 19.89 -31.36
C LYS A 324 -66.23 19.89 -31.56
N HIS A 325 -66.74 20.81 -32.39
CA HIS A 325 -68.17 20.92 -32.68
C HIS A 325 -68.59 20.21 -33.97
N TRP A 326 -67.63 19.69 -34.74
CA TRP A 326 -67.88 19.00 -36.00
C TRP A 326 -68.70 17.73 -35.76
N PRO A 327 -69.79 17.48 -36.53
CA PRO A 327 -70.71 16.38 -36.26
C PRO A 327 -70.04 15.00 -36.14
N TRP A 328 -69.10 14.70 -37.04
CA TRP A 328 -68.33 13.45 -37.01
C TRP A 328 -67.45 13.30 -35.77
N MET A 329 -66.88 14.40 -35.26
CA MET A 329 -66.04 14.34 -34.06
C MET A 329 -66.87 14.13 -32.79
N LYS A 330 -68.08 14.70 -32.72
CA LYS A 330 -69.04 14.43 -31.64
C LYS A 330 -69.45 12.95 -31.59
N VAL A 331 -69.65 12.33 -32.75
CA VAL A 331 -69.93 10.89 -32.87
C VAL A 331 -68.72 10.09 -32.37
N TYR A 332 -67.51 10.43 -32.82
CA TYR A 332 -66.28 9.77 -32.38
C TYR A 332 -66.09 9.86 -30.84
N TYR A 333 -66.31 11.02 -30.22
CA TYR A 333 -66.20 11.17 -28.75
C TYR A 333 -67.24 10.35 -27.97
N LYS A 334 -68.43 10.10 -28.53
CA LYS A 334 -69.44 9.24 -27.91
C LYS A 334 -69.13 7.75 -28.10
N ILE A 335 -68.57 7.36 -29.25
CA ILE A 335 -68.28 5.97 -29.58
C ILE A 335 -66.95 5.50 -28.98
N LYS A 336 -65.92 6.35 -28.94
CA LYS A 336 -64.57 5.97 -28.47
C LYS A 336 -64.55 5.38 -27.04
N PRO A 337 -65.23 5.96 -26.03
CA PRO A 337 -65.28 5.36 -24.68
C PRO A 337 -66.05 4.04 -24.62
N LEU A 338 -66.93 3.77 -25.60
CA LEU A 338 -67.67 2.52 -25.74
C LEU A 338 -66.82 1.43 -26.45
N LEU A 339 -65.72 1.81 -27.11
CA LEU A 339 -64.71 0.93 -27.71
C LEU A 339 -63.62 0.46 -26.72
N LYS A 340 -63.89 0.52 -25.40
CA LYS A 340 -62.97 0.06 -24.34
C LYS A 340 -62.38 -1.33 -24.60
N SER A 341 -63.13 -2.22 -25.27
CA SER A 341 -62.67 -3.56 -25.65
C SER A 341 -61.37 -3.55 -26.47
N ALA A 342 -61.20 -2.59 -27.39
CA ALA A 342 -60.01 -2.50 -28.23
C ALA A 342 -58.79 -1.89 -27.50
N GLU A 343 -59.02 -0.98 -26.53
CA GLU A 343 -57.95 -0.47 -25.66
C GLU A 343 -57.49 -1.56 -24.66
N THR A 344 -58.43 -2.31 -24.08
CA THR A 344 -58.11 -3.43 -23.19
C THR A 344 -57.33 -4.53 -23.90
N GLU A 345 -57.58 -4.78 -25.20
CA GLU A 345 -56.82 -5.77 -25.98
C GLU A 345 -55.36 -5.34 -26.18
N LYS A 346 -55.11 -4.05 -26.45
CA LYS A 346 -53.74 -3.50 -26.53
C LYS A 346 -53.02 -3.54 -25.19
N GLU A 347 -53.70 -3.18 -24.10
CA GLU A 347 -53.13 -3.25 -22.75
C GLU A 347 -52.80 -4.70 -22.36
N LEU A 348 -53.67 -5.65 -22.69
CA LEU A 348 -53.45 -7.07 -22.44
C LEU A 348 -52.27 -7.61 -23.27
N SER A 349 -52.10 -7.14 -24.51
CA SER A 349 -50.94 -7.47 -25.34
C SER A 349 -49.63 -6.92 -24.74
N GLN A 350 -49.62 -5.67 -24.29
CA GLN A 350 -48.44 -5.07 -23.63
C GLN A 350 -48.13 -5.73 -22.29
N MET A 351 -49.15 -6.08 -21.52
CA MET A 351 -48.98 -6.78 -20.25
C MET A 351 -48.38 -8.16 -20.45
N LYS A 352 -48.80 -8.91 -21.48
CA LYS A 352 -48.19 -10.19 -21.86
C LYS A 352 -46.72 -10.04 -22.23
N GLU A 353 -46.39 -9.08 -23.08
CA GLU A 353 -45.00 -8.82 -23.48
C GLU A 353 -44.10 -8.45 -22.28
N ASN A 354 -44.59 -7.58 -21.40
CA ASN A 354 -43.88 -7.20 -20.18
C ASN A 354 -43.71 -8.39 -19.22
N TYR A 355 -44.74 -9.23 -19.09
CA TYR A 355 -44.69 -10.42 -18.25
C TYR A 355 -43.67 -11.43 -18.76
N ASP A 356 -43.65 -11.69 -20.07
CA ASP A 356 -42.70 -12.62 -20.69
C ASP A 356 -41.26 -12.11 -20.56
N LYS A 357 -41.04 -10.80 -20.74
CA LYS A 357 -39.74 -10.17 -20.52
C LYS A 357 -39.30 -10.27 -19.06
N MET A 358 -40.17 -9.93 -18.12
CA MET A 358 -39.86 -9.99 -16.69
C MET A 358 -39.59 -11.42 -16.22
N LYS A 359 -40.29 -12.41 -16.78
CA LYS A 359 -40.03 -13.83 -16.51
C LYS A 359 -38.67 -14.27 -17.04
N SER A 360 -38.28 -13.82 -18.24
CA SER A 360 -36.96 -14.09 -18.83
C SER A 360 -35.83 -13.43 -18.03
N ASP A 361 -36.00 -12.16 -17.66
CA ASP A 361 -35.03 -11.41 -16.86
C ASP A 361 -34.85 -12.03 -15.47
N LEU A 362 -35.95 -12.46 -14.83
CA LEU A 362 -35.92 -13.14 -13.54
C LEU A 362 -35.18 -14.49 -13.62
N ALA A 363 -35.47 -15.29 -14.65
CA ALA A 363 -34.78 -16.57 -14.85
C ALA A 363 -33.27 -16.37 -15.05
N THR A 364 -32.88 -15.37 -15.84
CA THR A 364 -31.47 -15.01 -16.08
C THR A 364 -30.80 -14.53 -14.79
N ALA A 365 -31.47 -13.69 -14.00
CA ALA A 365 -30.94 -13.19 -12.73
C ALA A 365 -30.76 -14.31 -11.70
N LEU A 366 -31.72 -15.25 -11.60
CA LEU A 366 -31.62 -16.40 -10.70
C LEU A 366 -30.49 -17.35 -11.11
N ALA A 367 -30.32 -17.60 -12.41
CA ALA A 367 -29.20 -18.40 -12.92
C ALA A 367 -27.84 -17.76 -12.56
N LYS A 368 -27.70 -16.45 -12.79
CA LYS A 368 -26.48 -15.70 -12.46
C LYS A 368 -26.21 -15.65 -10.96
N LYS A 369 -27.26 -15.51 -10.15
CA LYS A 369 -27.14 -15.56 -8.68
C LYS A 369 -26.58 -16.91 -8.23
N LYS A 370 -27.13 -18.01 -8.73
CA LYS A 370 -26.67 -19.37 -8.39
C LYS A 370 -25.21 -19.59 -8.78
N GLU A 371 -24.81 -19.15 -9.98
CA GLU A 371 -23.41 -19.23 -10.44
C GLU A 371 -22.45 -18.46 -9.51
N LEU A 372 -22.86 -17.28 -9.04
CA LEU A 372 -22.06 -16.47 -8.12
C LEU A 372 -21.99 -17.08 -6.70
N GLU A 373 -23.07 -17.67 -6.22
CA GLU A 373 -23.10 -18.37 -4.93
C GLU A 373 -22.16 -19.59 -4.94
N GLU A 374 -22.16 -20.38 -6.02
CA GLU A 374 -21.25 -21.52 -6.20
C GLU A 374 -19.77 -21.06 -6.22
N LYS A 375 -19.47 -19.98 -6.95
CA LYS A 375 -18.12 -19.37 -6.95
C LYS A 375 -17.70 -18.86 -5.58
N MET A 376 -18.62 -18.27 -4.82
CA MET A 376 -18.33 -17.74 -3.48
C MET A 376 -17.99 -18.87 -2.49
N VAL A 377 -18.68 -20.01 -2.56
CA VAL A 377 -18.37 -21.18 -1.75
C VAL A 377 -16.97 -21.71 -2.05
N SER A 378 -16.59 -21.81 -3.33
CA SER A 378 -15.24 -22.22 -3.74
C SER A 378 -14.15 -21.31 -3.15
N LEU A 379 -14.34 -19.99 -3.24
CA LEU A 379 -13.38 -19.02 -2.70
C LEU A 379 -13.27 -19.08 -1.17
N LEU A 380 -14.38 -19.35 -0.47
CA LEU A 380 -14.35 -19.54 0.98
C LEU A 380 -13.62 -20.82 1.37
N GLN A 381 -13.79 -21.90 0.60
CA GLN A 381 -13.06 -23.15 0.82
C GLN A 381 -11.56 -22.95 0.61
N GLU A 382 -11.15 -22.33 -0.50
CA GLU A 382 -9.74 -22.01 -0.77
C GLU A 382 -9.11 -21.15 0.35
N LYS A 383 -9.85 -20.15 0.85
CA LYS A 383 -9.40 -19.35 1.99
C LYS A 383 -9.17 -20.20 3.24
N ASN A 384 -10.10 -21.08 3.57
CA ASN A 384 -9.99 -21.95 4.75
C ASN A 384 -8.85 -22.95 4.61
N ASP A 385 -8.67 -23.54 3.43
CA ASP A 385 -7.59 -24.49 3.16
C ASP A 385 -6.22 -23.81 3.27
N LEU A 386 -6.07 -22.59 2.72
CA LEU A 386 -4.86 -21.79 2.89
C LEU A 386 -4.61 -21.45 4.37
N GLN A 387 -5.66 -21.13 5.14
CA GLN A 387 -5.53 -20.84 6.56
C GLN A 387 -5.06 -22.07 7.36
N LEU A 388 -5.57 -23.27 7.02
CA LEU A 388 -5.12 -24.54 7.62
C LEU A 388 -3.66 -24.86 7.26
N GLN A 389 -3.24 -24.60 6.01
CA GLN A 389 -1.85 -24.78 5.58
C GLN A 389 -0.89 -23.82 6.31
N VAL A 390 -1.30 -22.57 6.53
CA VAL A 390 -0.49 -21.61 7.31
C VAL A 390 -0.33 -22.08 8.76
N ALA A 391 -1.40 -22.62 9.36
CA ALA A 391 -1.36 -23.15 10.71
C ALA A 391 -0.46 -24.40 10.85
N SER A 392 -0.40 -25.27 9.83
CA SER A 392 0.44 -26.46 9.85
C SER A 392 1.92 -26.19 9.59
N VAL A 393 2.26 -25.08 8.91
CA VAL A 393 3.65 -24.67 8.63
C VAL A 393 4.26 -23.85 9.79
N CYS A 394 3.43 -23.25 10.66
CA CYS A 394 3.88 -22.51 11.85
C CYS A 394 3.90 -23.33 13.15
N GLY A 395 3.63 -24.65 13.09
CA GLY A 395 3.59 -25.56 14.24
C GLY A 395 4.89 -26.32 14.51
#